data_AF-A0A840WFV0-F1
#
_entry.id   AF-A0A840WFV0-F1
#
_cell.length_a   1.000
_cell.length_b   1.000
_cell.length_c   1.000
_cell.angle_alpha   90.00
_cell.angle_beta   90.00
_cell.angle_gamma   90.00
#
_symmetry.space_group_name_H-M   'P 1'
#
loop_
_entity.id
_entity.type
_entity.pdbx_description
1 polymer ?
#
loop_
_entity_poly.entity_id
_entity_poly.type
_entity_poly.pdbx_seq_one_letter_code
_entity_poly.pdbx_strand_id
1 'polypeptide(L)'
;MRHVVGFLSGLILGPMLLLVTGWAFAHLRGLHAAGTSVLQGSGPVALAGLVGLGLLVALVTVPPRMTPMLPFAAALVLGGASGTALVRMHLLERLPVLPGTEGALTLLPLGVFVPLTLVLLAPLFVGTRWVREEEGPTDEDYFDGLYDEDDEGGARPRSSTRAEPVPAHHEPRHRLEDDH
;
A
#
# COMPACT_ATOMS: atom_id res chain seq x y z
N MET A 1 -8.02 8.15 8.07
CA MET A 1 -7.03 7.57 9.02
C MET A 1 -6.09 6.54 8.38
N ARG A 2 -6.57 5.60 7.56
CA ARG A 2 -5.74 4.55 6.91
C ARG A 2 -4.46 5.06 6.23
N HIS A 3 -4.49 6.23 5.58
CA HIS A 3 -3.33 6.80 4.88
C HIS A 3 -2.21 7.24 5.83
N VAL A 4 -2.56 7.82 6.99
CA VAL A 4 -1.59 8.22 8.01
C VAL A 4 -0.97 6.99 8.65
N VAL A 5 -1.80 5.99 8.99
CA VAL A 5 -1.31 4.71 9.54
C VAL A 5 -0.38 4.01 8.55
N GLY A 6 -0.77 3.95 7.27
CA GLY A 6 0.06 3.42 6.19
C GLY A 6 1.38 4.18 6.04
N PHE A 7 1.35 5.51 6.09
CA PHE A 7 2.56 6.32 6.01
C PHE A 7 3.52 6.04 7.18
N LEU A 8 3.01 6.02 8.42
CA LEU A 8 3.83 5.74 9.61
C LEU A 8 4.39 4.32 9.60
N SER A 9 3.59 3.32 9.20
CA SER A 9 4.09 1.95 9.10
C SER A 9 5.12 1.81 7.98
N GLY A 10 4.96 2.52 6.86
CA GLY A 10 5.96 2.58 5.80
C GLY A 10 7.28 3.24 6.24
N LEU A 11 7.22 4.25 7.11
CA LEU A 11 8.40 4.89 7.70
C LEU A 11 9.21 3.93 8.58
N ILE A 12 8.54 2.95 9.21
CA ILE A 12 9.20 1.87 9.97
C ILE A 12 9.67 0.75 9.04
N LEU A 13 8.90 0.44 8.00
CA LEU A 13 9.22 -0.59 7.02
C LEU A 13 10.51 -0.27 6.25
N GLY A 14 10.72 0.98 5.84
CA GLY A 14 11.93 1.38 5.10
C GLY A 14 13.25 1.02 5.80
N PRO A 15 13.48 1.47 7.06
CA PRO A 15 14.65 1.09 7.84
C PRO A 15 14.71 -0.42 8.10
N MET A 16 13.57 -1.08 8.34
CA MET A 16 13.52 -2.53 8.51
C MET A 16 14.05 -3.26 7.26
N LEU A 17 13.61 -2.85 6.06
CA LEU A 17 14.08 -3.42 4.79
C LEU A 17 15.60 -3.25 4.65
N LEU A 18 16.13 -2.06 4.95
CA LEU A 18 17.57 -1.79 4.95
C LEU A 18 18.35 -2.69 5.90
N LEU A 19 17.95 -2.73 7.18
CA LEU A 19 18.67 -3.44 8.23
C LEU A 19 18.61 -4.95 8.04
N VAL A 20 17.45 -5.52 7.69
CA VAL A 20 17.31 -6.96 7.46
C VAL A 20 18.12 -7.40 6.23
N THR A 21 18.09 -6.61 5.15
CA THR A 21 18.88 -6.90 3.95
C THR A 21 20.38 -6.80 4.23
N GLY A 22 20.80 -5.75 4.93
CA GLY A 22 22.19 -5.55 5.33
C GLY A 22 22.69 -6.66 6.26
N TRP A 23 21.87 -7.10 7.21
CA TRP A 23 22.18 -8.22 8.08
C TRP A 23 22.33 -9.52 7.30
N ALA A 24 21.36 -9.84 6.42
CA ALA A 24 21.42 -11.05 5.61
C ALA A 24 22.65 -11.07 4.70
N PHE A 25 23.01 -9.93 4.10
CA PHE A 25 24.20 -9.80 3.29
C PHE A 25 25.48 -10.03 4.09
N ALA A 26 25.63 -9.36 5.24
CA ALA A 26 26.80 -9.53 6.10
C ALA A 26 26.95 -10.98 6.58
N HIS A 27 25.82 -11.61 6.93
CA HIS A 27 25.78 -13.00 7.39
C HIS A 27 26.18 -13.99 6.29
N LEU A 28 25.59 -13.86 5.09
CA LEU A 28 25.92 -14.71 3.95
C LEU A 28 27.37 -14.52 3.47
N ARG A 29 27.86 -13.27 3.49
CA ARG A 29 29.26 -12.96 3.19
C ARG A 29 30.19 -13.61 4.21
N GLY A 30 29.83 -13.61 5.49
CA GLY A 30 30.58 -14.29 6.56
C GLY A 30 30.66 -15.80 6.35
N LEU A 31 29.54 -16.45 6.02
CA LEU A 31 29.50 -17.88 5.70
C LEU A 31 30.36 -18.22 4.48
N HIS A 32 30.29 -17.37 3.44
CA HIS A 32 31.11 -17.53 2.24
C HIS A 32 32.61 -17.39 2.55
N ALA A 33 32.99 -16.40 3.36
CA ALA A 33 34.38 -16.21 3.78
C ALA A 33 34.92 -17.39 4.63
N ALA A 34 34.05 -18.06 5.39
CA ALA A 34 34.37 -19.26 6.14
C ALA A 34 34.42 -20.55 5.28
N GLY A 35 34.18 -20.46 3.96
CA GLY A 35 34.13 -21.61 3.06
C GLY A 35 32.93 -22.53 3.29
N THR A 36 31.91 -22.06 4.02
CA THR A 36 30.70 -22.82 4.34
C THR A 36 29.62 -22.58 3.30
N SER A 37 28.84 -23.64 2.98
CA SER A 37 27.73 -23.52 2.04
C SER A 37 26.57 -22.73 2.65
N VAL A 38 25.83 -22.00 1.81
CA VAL A 38 24.64 -21.24 2.22
C VAL A 38 23.53 -22.13 2.81
N LEU A 39 23.53 -23.42 2.50
CA LEU A 39 22.58 -24.39 3.06
C LEU A 39 23.02 -24.99 4.40
N GLN A 40 24.22 -24.65 4.88
CA GLN A 40 24.76 -25.16 6.13
C GLN A 40 24.64 -24.13 7.26
N GLY A 41 24.61 -24.62 8.50
CA GLY A 41 24.52 -23.79 9.70
C GLY A 41 23.28 -22.89 9.70
N SER A 42 23.48 -21.59 9.89
CA SER A 42 22.42 -20.58 9.93
C SER A 42 22.14 -19.90 8.57
N GLY A 43 22.79 -20.33 7.48
CA GLY A 43 22.55 -19.79 6.13
C GLY A 43 21.11 -19.91 5.64
N PRO A 44 20.38 -21.03 5.89
CA PRO A 44 18.96 -21.13 5.56
C PRO A 44 18.09 -20.08 6.25
N VAL A 45 18.45 -19.62 7.44
CA VAL A 45 17.71 -18.59 8.17
C VAL A 45 17.83 -17.24 7.47
N ALA A 46 19.03 -16.89 6.97
CA ALA A 46 19.23 -15.67 6.21
C ALA A 46 18.44 -15.69 4.88
N LEU A 47 18.43 -16.84 4.18
CA LEU A 47 17.61 -17.01 2.98
C LEU A 47 16.12 -16.91 3.27
N ALA A 48 15.63 -17.60 4.31
CA ALA A 48 14.23 -17.52 4.72
C ALA A 48 13.82 -16.09 5.09
N GLY A 49 14.71 -15.33 5.75
CA GLY A 49 14.52 -13.92 6.04
C GLY A 49 14.37 -13.07 4.77
N LEU A 50 15.24 -13.26 3.77
CA LEU A 50 15.16 -12.56 2.49
C LEU A 50 13.91 -12.91 1.70
N VAL A 51 13.50 -14.19 1.68
CA VAL A 51 12.25 -14.62 1.05
C VAL A 51 11.05 -13.99 1.77
N GLY A 52 11.04 -14.01 3.10
CA GLY A 52 10.01 -13.35 3.90
C GLY A 52 9.92 -11.86 3.62
N LEU A 53 11.07 -11.19 3.43
CA LEU A 53 11.14 -9.79 3.04
C LEU A 53 10.53 -9.54 1.66
N GLY A 54 10.85 -10.39 0.67
CA GLY A 54 10.27 -10.32 -0.67
C GLY A 54 8.76 -10.50 -0.66
N LEU A 55 8.25 -11.45 0.13
CA LEU A 55 6.82 -11.65 0.34
C LEU A 55 6.15 -10.44 1.01
N LEU A 56 6.80 -9.85 2.01
CA LEU A 56 6.31 -8.63 2.66
C LEU A 56 6.21 -7.47 1.67
N VAL A 57 7.23 -7.27 0.85
CA VAL A 57 7.20 -6.26 -0.23
C VAL A 57 6.05 -6.55 -1.19
N ALA A 58 5.90 -7.79 -1.65
CA ALA A 58 4.80 -8.17 -2.54
C ALA A 58 3.42 -7.92 -1.91
N LEU A 59 3.25 -8.24 -0.64
CA LEU A 59 2.00 -8.03 0.10
C LEU A 59 1.63 -6.55 0.22
N VAL A 60 2.61 -5.67 0.26
CA VAL A 60 2.36 -4.23 0.32
C VAL A 60 2.14 -3.65 -1.09
N THR A 61 2.82 -4.17 -2.10
CA THR A 61 2.80 -3.61 -3.46
C THR A 61 1.72 -4.17 -4.37
N VAL A 62 1.16 -5.36 -4.11
CA VAL A 62 0.24 -6.07 -5.03
C VAL A 62 -1.26 -5.91 -4.69
N PRO A 63 -1.72 -6.03 -3.42
CA PRO A 63 -3.13 -5.98 -3.10
C PRO A 63 -3.75 -4.57 -3.29
N PRO A 64 -4.88 -4.43 -3.99
CA PRO A 64 -5.50 -3.12 -4.24
C PRO A 64 -6.10 -2.50 -2.96
N ARG A 65 -6.40 -3.33 -1.94
CA ARG A 65 -7.05 -2.89 -0.68
C ARG A 65 -6.09 -2.18 0.29
N MET A 66 -4.78 -2.25 0.07
CA MET A 66 -3.79 -1.58 0.92
C MET A 66 -3.52 -0.15 0.43
N THR A 67 -3.40 0.78 1.38
CA THR A 67 -3.17 2.20 1.05
C THR A 67 -1.83 2.36 0.31
N PRO A 68 -1.76 3.17 -0.76
CA PRO A 68 -0.51 3.39 -1.48
C PRO A 68 0.53 4.18 -0.67
N MET A 69 0.14 4.77 0.47
CA MET A 69 1.03 5.52 1.36
C MET A 69 2.06 4.66 2.08
N LEU A 70 1.76 3.38 2.33
CA LEU A 70 2.70 2.46 2.99
C LEU A 70 3.92 2.17 2.11
N PRO A 71 3.77 1.65 0.89
CA PRO A 71 4.92 1.43 0.02
C PRO A 71 5.62 2.75 -0.34
N PHE A 72 4.87 3.84 -0.49
CA PHE A 72 5.48 5.15 -0.74
C PHE A 72 6.39 5.64 0.38
N ALA A 73 5.95 5.59 1.64
CA ALA A 73 6.79 6.02 2.75
C ALA A 73 8.05 5.15 2.88
N ALA A 74 7.94 3.84 2.64
CA ALA A 74 9.10 2.95 2.57
C ALA A 74 10.04 3.33 1.40
N ALA A 75 9.49 3.66 0.23
CA ALA A 75 10.25 4.14 -0.92
C ALA A 75 10.97 5.47 -0.63
N LEU A 76 10.35 6.39 0.11
CA LEU A 76 11.00 7.64 0.51
C LEU A 76 12.21 7.40 1.39
N VAL A 77 12.12 6.47 2.35
CA VAL A 77 13.26 6.13 3.20
C VAL A 77 14.37 5.48 2.38
N LEU A 78 14.05 4.47 1.57
CA LEU A 78 15.05 3.75 0.77
C LEU A 78 15.70 4.63 -0.30
N GLY A 79 14.88 5.41 -1.01
CA GLY A 79 15.32 6.37 -2.02
C GLY A 79 16.12 7.51 -1.41
N GLY A 80 15.67 8.03 -0.26
CA GLY A 80 16.37 9.06 0.50
C GLY A 80 17.73 8.58 1.00
N ALA A 81 17.80 7.37 1.56
CA ALA A 81 19.06 6.74 1.97
C ALA A 81 19.98 6.49 0.77
N SER A 82 19.46 5.97 -0.34
CA SER A 82 20.24 5.72 -1.57
C SER A 82 20.79 7.02 -2.16
N GLY A 83 19.96 8.07 -2.26
CA GLY A 83 20.41 9.38 -2.72
C GLY A 83 21.43 10.02 -1.76
N THR A 84 21.22 9.88 -0.45
CA THR A 84 22.16 10.37 0.56
C THR A 84 23.50 9.63 0.47
N ALA A 85 23.50 8.32 0.21
CA ALA A 85 24.71 7.54 0.03
C ALA A 85 25.56 8.03 -1.15
N LEU A 86 24.92 8.51 -2.23
CA LEU A 86 25.61 9.03 -3.41
C LEU A 86 26.20 10.43 -3.19
N VAL A 87 25.54 11.27 -2.41
CA VAL A 87 25.93 12.70 -2.26
C VAL A 87 26.70 12.95 -0.96
N ARG A 88 26.32 12.29 0.14
CA ARG A 88 26.80 12.54 1.50
C ARG A 88 26.80 11.28 2.37
N MET A 89 27.56 10.26 1.98
CA MET A 89 27.67 8.99 2.73
C MET A 89 28.00 9.17 4.23
N HIS A 90 28.88 10.12 4.55
CA HIS A 90 29.27 10.45 5.92
C HIS A 90 28.11 10.81 6.87
N LEU A 91 26.93 11.15 6.36
CA LEU A 91 25.74 11.37 7.17
C LEU A 91 25.11 10.05 7.63
N LEU A 92 25.16 9.02 6.79
CA LEU A 92 24.61 7.69 7.10
C LEU A 92 25.53 6.93 8.05
N GLU A 93 26.84 7.14 7.96
CA GLU A 93 27.84 6.56 8.86
C GLU A 93 27.71 7.05 10.32
N ARG A 94 27.01 8.17 10.55
CA ARG A 94 26.74 8.71 11.90
C ARG A 94 25.53 8.07 12.57
N LEU A 95 24.79 7.23 11.87
CA LEU A 95 23.62 6.55 12.44
C LEU A 95 24.06 5.54 13.51
N PRO A 96 23.20 5.27 14.51
CA PRO A 96 23.50 4.29 15.54
C PRO A 96 23.77 2.92 14.92
N VAL A 97 24.80 2.24 15.42
CA VAL A 97 25.19 0.90 14.96
C VAL A 97 24.15 -0.10 15.45
N LEU A 98 23.37 -0.62 14.50
CA LEU A 98 22.38 -1.66 14.69
C LEU A 98 22.80 -2.90 13.88
N PRO A 99 22.30 -4.10 14.21
CA PRO A 99 22.52 -5.29 13.39
C PRO A 99 22.13 -5.03 11.93
N GLY A 100 23.06 -5.29 11.01
CA GLY A 100 22.86 -5.08 9.57
C GLY A 100 23.22 -3.70 9.03
N THR A 101 23.58 -2.73 9.88
CA THR A 101 24.01 -1.39 9.44
C THR A 101 25.24 -1.43 8.53
N GLU A 102 26.29 -2.16 8.92
CA GLU A 102 27.51 -2.30 8.10
C GLU A 102 27.20 -2.86 6.71
N GLY A 103 26.41 -3.94 6.65
CA GLY A 103 25.97 -4.53 5.38
C GLY A 103 25.13 -3.54 4.56
N ALA A 104 24.21 -2.82 5.18
CA ALA A 104 23.41 -1.81 4.50
C ALA A 104 24.27 -0.67 3.92
N LEU A 105 25.25 -0.17 4.69
CA LEU A 105 26.19 0.86 4.25
C LEU A 105 27.09 0.38 3.10
N THR A 106 27.40 -0.92 3.03
CA THR A 106 28.10 -1.48 1.86
C THR A 106 27.21 -1.63 0.62
N LEU A 107 25.91 -1.90 0.79
CA LEU A 107 24.96 -2.13 -0.31
C LEU A 107 24.38 -0.84 -0.90
N LEU A 108 24.19 0.19 -0.07
CA LEU A 108 23.67 1.50 -0.46
C LEU A 108 24.42 2.16 -1.64
N PRO A 109 25.75 2.29 -1.63
CA PRO A 109 26.48 2.94 -2.71
C PRO A 109 26.51 2.08 -3.98
N LEU A 110 26.28 0.78 -3.86
CA LEU A 110 26.12 -0.14 -5.00
C LEU A 110 24.76 0.01 -5.69
N GLY A 111 23.84 0.80 -5.14
CA GLY A 111 22.53 1.06 -5.74
C GLY A 111 21.54 -0.10 -5.62
N VAL A 112 21.81 -1.09 -4.76
CA VAL A 112 20.99 -2.31 -4.62
C VAL A 112 19.54 -2.00 -4.22
N PHE A 113 19.31 -0.91 -3.48
CA PHE A 113 17.98 -0.49 -3.05
C PHE A 113 17.23 0.37 -4.07
N VAL A 114 17.87 0.80 -5.17
CA VAL A 114 17.21 1.64 -6.20
C VAL A 114 16.09 0.87 -6.91
N PRO A 115 16.28 -0.37 -7.41
CA PRO A 115 15.18 -1.15 -8.00
C PRO A 115 14.02 -1.36 -7.02
N LEU A 116 14.33 -1.66 -5.76
CA LEU A 116 13.32 -1.84 -4.71
C LEU A 116 12.52 -0.56 -4.46
N THR A 117 13.19 0.60 -4.48
CA THR A 117 12.55 1.91 -4.36
C THR A 117 11.57 2.14 -5.50
N LEU A 118 11.93 1.80 -6.74
CA LEU A 118 11.04 1.93 -7.90
C LEU A 118 9.82 1.00 -7.79
N VAL A 119 10.03 -0.25 -7.37
CA VAL A 119 8.94 -1.22 -7.13
C VAL A 119 7.96 -0.70 -6.08
N LEU A 120 8.47 -0.11 -4.99
CA LEU A 120 7.65 0.47 -3.93
C LEU A 120 6.99 1.79 -4.35
N LEU A 121 7.51 2.49 -5.36
CA LEU A 121 6.87 3.70 -5.89
C LEU A 121 5.72 3.37 -6.85
N ALA A 122 5.79 2.22 -7.53
CA ALA A 122 4.82 1.82 -8.56
C ALA A 122 3.34 1.91 -8.14
N PRO A 123 2.93 1.50 -6.91
CA PRO A 123 1.53 1.57 -6.49
C PRO A 123 0.92 2.98 -6.47
N LEU A 124 1.74 4.04 -6.40
CA LEU A 124 1.24 5.42 -6.44
C LEU A 124 0.61 5.77 -7.79
N PHE A 125 1.12 5.18 -8.87
CA PHE A 125 0.66 5.43 -10.24
C PHE A 125 -0.55 4.59 -10.62
N VAL A 126 -1.01 3.70 -9.73
CA VAL A 126 -2.20 2.88 -9.93
C VAL A 126 -3.42 3.61 -9.37
N GLY A 127 -4.14 4.33 -10.25
CA GLY A 127 -5.29 5.16 -9.89
C GLY A 127 -6.39 4.43 -9.10
N THR A 128 -6.60 3.14 -9.37
CA THR A 128 -7.60 2.30 -8.68
C THR A 128 -7.33 2.12 -7.18
N ARG A 129 -6.15 2.48 -6.68
CA ARG A 129 -5.84 2.44 -5.23
C ARG A 129 -6.20 3.70 -4.47
N TRP A 130 -6.46 4.79 -5.18
CA TRP A 130 -6.84 6.07 -4.60
C TRP A 130 -8.35 6.19 -4.47
N VAL A 131 -9.07 5.63 -5.44
CA VAL A 131 -10.52 5.59 -5.46
C VAL A 131 -10.97 4.36 -4.67
N ARG A 132 -11.75 4.59 -3.63
CA ARG A 132 -12.59 3.53 -3.07
C ARG A 132 -13.81 3.51 -3.98
N GLU A 133 -14.00 2.44 -4.74
CA GLU A 133 -15.38 2.08 -5.11
C GLU A 133 -16.09 1.98 -3.76
N GLU A 134 -16.94 2.97 -3.47
CA GLU A 134 -18.00 2.78 -2.50
C GLU A 134 -18.63 1.46 -2.92
N GLU A 135 -18.64 0.47 -2.03
CA GLU A 135 -19.41 -0.75 -2.24
C GLU A 135 -20.78 -0.27 -2.74
N GLY A 136 -21.01 -0.37 -4.06
CA GLY A 136 -22.31 -0.09 -4.64
C GLY A 136 -23.31 -0.99 -3.91
N PRO A 137 -24.59 -0.59 -3.81
CA PRO A 137 -25.59 -1.37 -3.09
C PRO A 137 -25.38 -2.83 -3.43
N THR A 138 -25.04 -3.65 -2.42
CA THR A 138 -24.93 -5.08 -2.69
C THR A 138 -26.28 -5.55 -3.19
N ASP A 139 -26.35 -6.61 -4.00
CA ASP A 139 -27.64 -7.10 -4.49
C ASP A 139 -28.63 -7.27 -3.32
N GLU A 140 -28.12 -7.64 -2.13
CA GLU A 140 -28.84 -7.68 -0.85
C GLU A 140 -29.49 -6.33 -0.45
N ASP A 141 -28.77 -5.20 -0.55
CA ASP A 141 -29.28 -3.84 -0.26
C ASP A 141 -30.27 -3.34 -1.34
N TYR A 142 -30.12 -3.80 -2.59
CA TYR A 142 -31.01 -3.46 -3.70
C TYR A 142 -32.37 -4.17 -3.56
N PHE A 143 -32.38 -5.37 -2.99
CA PHE A 143 -33.62 -6.11 -2.68
C PHE A 143 -34.28 -5.65 -1.39
N ASP A 144 -33.53 -5.28 -0.34
CA ASP A 144 -34.11 -4.80 0.93
C ASP A 144 -34.94 -3.52 0.73
N GLY A 145 -34.49 -2.61 -0.15
CA GLY A 145 -35.25 -1.41 -0.50
C GLY A 145 -36.50 -1.65 -1.38
N LEU A 146 -36.68 -2.86 -1.93
CA LEU A 146 -37.81 -3.20 -2.80
C LEU A 146 -38.90 -4.02 -2.08
N TYR A 147 -38.59 -4.59 -0.90
CA TYR A 147 -39.53 -5.37 -0.10
C TYR A 147 -40.11 -4.62 1.11
N ASP A 148 -39.56 -3.44 1.44
CA ASP A 148 -40.02 -2.60 2.57
C ASP A 148 -41.18 -1.63 2.21
N GLU A 149 -41.70 -1.64 0.97
CA GLU A 149 -42.78 -0.71 0.56
C GLU A 149 -44.21 -1.24 0.79
N ASP A 150 -44.40 -2.52 1.17
CA ASP A 150 -45.73 -3.14 1.26
C ASP A 150 -46.18 -3.59 2.67
N ASP A 151 -45.43 -3.30 3.74
CA ASP A 151 -45.89 -3.54 5.12
C ASP A 151 -46.19 -2.24 5.87
N GLU A 152 -47.44 -1.79 5.74
CA GLU A 152 -48.06 -0.84 6.64
C GLU A 152 -48.07 -1.39 8.09
N GLY A 153 -47.24 -0.82 8.96
CA GLY A 153 -47.61 -0.68 10.38
C GLY A 153 -46.53 -1.00 11.41
N GLY A 154 -45.65 -0.04 11.72
CA GLY A 154 -44.80 -0.19 12.90
C GLY A 154 -43.78 0.92 13.17
N ALA A 155 -44.24 2.03 13.76
CA ALA A 155 -43.50 2.96 14.64
C ALA A 155 -42.01 3.31 14.33
N ARG A 156 -41.81 4.55 13.86
CA ARG A 156 -40.53 5.30 13.88
C ARG A 156 -39.93 5.46 15.30
N PRO A 157 -38.62 5.80 15.41
CA PRO A 157 -38.32 7.22 15.63
C PRO A 157 -37.09 7.75 14.85
N ARG A 158 -37.28 8.92 14.20
CA ARG A 158 -36.35 10.07 13.98
C ARG A 158 -35.03 9.78 13.22
N SER A 159 -34.54 10.61 12.32
CA SER A 159 -34.55 12.07 12.26
C SER A 159 -34.30 12.58 10.85
N SER A 160 -34.96 13.69 10.53
CA SER A 160 -34.79 14.53 9.34
C SER A 160 -33.35 14.92 9.03
N THR A 161 -32.99 14.95 7.75
CA THR A 161 -32.70 16.23 7.06
C THR A 161 -32.83 16.10 5.54
N ARG A 162 -33.81 16.86 5.04
CA ARG A 162 -33.77 17.71 3.84
C ARG A 162 -33.94 17.05 2.47
N ALA A 163 -35.17 17.23 1.98
CA ALA A 163 -35.63 17.08 0.61
C ALA A 163 -35.00 18.08 -0.37
N GLU A 164 -34.91 17.68 -1.63
CA GLU A 164 -35.32 18.47 -2.80
C GLU A 164 -35.63 17.53 -4.00
N PRO A 165 -36.42 17.97 -5.00
CA PRO A 165 -37.54 17.19 -5.52
C PRO A 165 -37.35 16.69 -6.95
N VAL A 166 -38.10 15.62 -7.25
CA VAL A 166 -38.35 15.06 -8.57
C VAL A 166 -39.06 16.08 -9.47
N PRO A 167 -38.63 16.33 -10.73
CA PRO A 167 -39.51 16.91 -11.74
C PRO A 167 -40.35 15.81 -12.41
N ALA A 168 -41.65 16.06 -12.38
CA ALA A 168 -42.72 15.21 -12.85
C ALA A 168 -42.70 14.94 -14.37
N HIS A 169 -43.17 13.73 -14.69
CA HIS A 169 -43.85 13.30 -15.91
C HIS A 169 -44.16 14.36 -16.98
N HIS A 170 -43.64 14.13 -18.19
CA HIS A 170 -44.15 14.76 -19.41
C HIS A 170 -44.95 13.71 -20.19
N GLU A 171 -46.29 13.76 -20.07
CA GLU A 171 -47.20 13.07 -20.99
C GLU A 171 -47.34 13.88 -22.29
N PRO A 172 -47.25 13.25 -23.47
CA PRO A 172 -47.59 13.91 -24.73
C PRO A 172 -49.10 13.77 -24.98
N ARG A 173 -49.87 14.85 -24.79
CA ARG A 173 -51.24 14.96 -25.28
C ARG A 173 -51.25 15.43 -26.73
N HIS A 174 -51.78 14.57 -27.59
CA HIS A 174 -52.25 14.91 -28.94
C HIS A 174 -53.15 16.15 -28.94
N ARG A 175 -52.91 17.06 -29.87
CA ARG A 175 -53.90 18.05 -30.31
C ARG A 175 -53.95 18.02 -31.85
N LEU A 176 -55.08 17.54 -32.36
CA LEU A 176 -55.58 17.83 -33.71
C LEU A 176 -56.02 19.29 -33.75
N GLU A 177 -55.65 20.02 -34.80
CA GLU A 177 -56.47 21.05 -35.44
C GLU A 177 -55.78 21.50 -36.75
N ASP A 178 -56.62 21.70 -37.77
CA ASP A 178 -56.35 21.84 -39.20
C ASP A 178 -55.68 23.16 -39.60
N ASP A 179 -54.97 23.19 -40.75
CA ASP A 179 -55.23 24.15 -41.84
C ASP A 179 -54.26 23.99 -43.04
N HIS A 180 -54.87 24.14 -44.23
CA HIS A 180 -54.34 24.30 -45.61
C HIS A 180 -54.06 23.07 -46.49
#